data_AF-A0A9D2L7A1-F1
#
_entry.id   AF-A0A9D2L7A1-F1
#
_cell.length_a   1.000
_cell.length_b   1.000
_cell.length_c   1.000
_cell.angle_alpha   90.00
_cell.angle_beta   90.00
_cell.angle_gamma   90.00
#
_symmetry.space_group_name_H-M   'P 1'
#
loop_
_entity.id
_entity.type
_entity.pdbx_description
1 polymer ?
#
loop_
_entity_poly.entity_id
_entity_poly.type
_entity_poly.pdbx_seq_one_letter_code
_entity_poly.pdbx_strand_id
1 'polypeptide(L)'
;MKKRTVLRAGAALILILLCAFYGFSSWRQTEARNLEETISREIFVTDLGPVSGFSIEKDGRRLTFSLEGGTWYCSQDHEASLNQETVRTLANLLSRLPALEMIENPDSLETYGLADPALSFEITTADSTAALLIGNALSDENQYYACISGGTLVYTIGPQLLEMASMDLSDYLTE
;
A
#
# COMPACT_ATOMS: atom_id res chain seq x y z
N MET A 1 -9.56 -67.26 24.32
CA MET A 1 -9.46 -66.79 22.91
C MET A 1 -9.97 -65.35 22.67
N LYS A 2 -10.21 -64.51 23.71
CA LYS A 2 -10.77 -63.14 23.55
C LYS A 2 -9.75 -62.00 23.38
N LYS A 3 -8.45 -62.22 23.62
CA LYS A 3 -7.44 -61.13 23.65
C LYS A 3 -6.93 -60.68 22.26
N ARG A 4 -7.00 -61.54 21.23
CA ARG A 4 -6.44 -61.26 19.88
C ARG A 4 -7.37 -60.42 19.00
N THR A 5 -8.68 -60.45 19.25
CA THR A 5 -9.69 -59.66 18.51
C THR A 5 -9.75 -58.22 19.00
N VAL A 6 -9.66 -57.98 20.32
CA VAL A 6 -9.56 -56.62 20.90
C VAL A 6 -8.27 -55.92 20.49
N LEU A 7 -7.14 -56.64 20.40
CA LEU A 7 -5.86 -56.09 19.96
C LEU A 7 -5.90 -55.63 18.49
N ARG A 8 -6.58 -56.39 17.62
CA ARG A 8 -6.75 -56.04 16.20
C ARG A 8 -7.73 -54.89 15.98
N ALA A 9 -8.80 -54.83 16.79
CA ALA A 9 -9.77 -53.73 16.74
C ALA A 9 -9.16 -52.39 17.21
N GLY A 10 -8.31 -52.41 18.25
CA GLY A 10 -7.61 -51.21 18.72
C GLY A 10 -6.60 -50.66 17.69
N ALA A 11 -5.86 -51.54 17.01
CA ALA A 11 -4.90 -51.12 15.98
C ALA A 11 -5.57 -50.49 14.75
N ALA A 12 -6.73 -51.01 14.33
CA ALA A 12 -7.49 -50.44 13.22
C ALA A 12 -8.03 -49.03 13.54
N LEU A 13 -8.47 -48.80 14.79
CA LEU A 13 -9.01 -47.51 15.23
C LEU A 13 -7.91 -46.44 15.31
N ILE A 14 -6.70 -46.80 15.74
CA ILE A 14 -5.53 -45.92 15.74
C ILE A 14 -5.12 -45.55 14.31
N LEU A 15 -5.14 -46.51 13.37
CA LEU A 15 -4.85 -46.24 11.96
C LEU A 15 -5.85 -45.27 11.33
N ILE A 16 -7.14 -45.39 11.64
CA ILE A 16 -8.18 -44.47 11.16
C ILE A 16 -7.98 -43.07 11.74
N LEU A 17 -7.63 -42.96 13.03
CA LEU A 17 -7.33 -41.68 13.68
C LEU A 17 -6.07 -41.01 13.10
N LEU A 18 -5.03 -41.79 12.78
CA LEU A 18 -3.83 -41.29 12.13
C LEU A 18 -4.13 -40.84 10.69
N CYS A 19 -4.86 -41.62 9.90
CA CYS A 19 -5.29 -41.20 8.57
C CYS A 19 -6.20 -39.95 8.60
N ALA A 20 -7.08 -39.83 9.58
CA ALA A 20 -7.89 -38.64 9.78
C ALA A 20 -7.03 -37.43 10.19
N PHE A 21 -6.03 -37.61 11.05
CA PHE A 21 -5.12 -36.54 11.49
C PHE A 21 -4.19 -36.07 10.36
N TYR A 22 -3.61 -36.99 9.60
CA TYR A 22 -2.78 -36.67 8.43
C TYR A 22 -3.61 -36.19 7.23
N GLY A 23 -4.82 -36.72 7.04
CA GLY A 23 -5.78 -36.23 6.05
C GLY A 23 -6.28 -34.82 6.37
N PHE A 24 -6.61 -34.53 7.63
CA PHE A 24 -7.05 -33.21 8.08
C PHE A 24 -5.94 -32.16 8.05
N SER A 25 -4.69 -32.54 8.37
CA SER A 25 -3.55 -31.64 8.24
C SER A 25 -3.12 -31.40 6.79
N SER A 26 -3.20 -32.40 5.92
CA SER A 26 -2.91 -32.22 4.49
C SER A 26 -4.02 -31.46 3.75
N TRP A 27 -5.29 -31.58 4.16
CA TRP A 27 -6.38 -30.80 3.56
C TRP A 27 -6.28 -29.31 3.87
N ARG A 28 -5.81 -28.94 5.08
CA ARG A 28 -5.48 -27.55 5.42
C ARG A 28 -4.35 -26.95 4.58
N GLN A 29 -3.49 -27.79 3.99
CA GLN A 29 -2.37 -27.36 3.17
C GLN A 29 -2.77 -27.03 1.72
N THR A 30 -3.83 -27.67 1.21
CA THR A 30 -4.37 -27.38 -0.13
C THR A 30 -5.10 -26.03 -0.18
N GLU A 31 -5.81 -25.64 0.89
CA GLU A 31 -6.44 -24.32 1.01
C GLU A 31 -5.39 -23.19 1.11
N ALA A 32 -4.30 -23.41 1.85
CA ALA A 32 -3.23 -22.43 1.99
C ALA A 32 -2.50 -22.18 0.67
N ARG A 33 -2.30 -23.22 -0.17
CA ARG A 33 -1.64 -23.09 -1.47
C ARG A 33 -2.50 -22.39 -2.53
N ASN A 34 -3.83 -22.56 -2.48
CA ASN A 34 -4.76 -21.81 -3.32
C ASN A 34 -4.98 -20.36 -2.85
N LEU A 35 -4.86 -20.12 -1.54
CA LEU A 35 -4.82 -18.75 -0.99
C LEU A 35 -3.51 -18.04 -1.37
N GLU A 36 -2.40 -18.78 -1.48
CA GLU A 36 -1.09 -18.27 -1.91
C GLU A 36 -1.01 -18.00 -3.43
N GLU A 37 -1.74 -18.76 -4.26
CA GLU A 37 -1.96 -18.44 -5.69
C GLU A 37 -3.00 -17.31 -5.91
N THR A 38 -3.84 -17.04 -4.91
CA THR A 38 -4.73 -15.84 -4.84
C THR A 38 -4.12 -14.74 -3.96
N ILE A 39 -2.83 -14.83 -3.60
CA ILE A 39 -2.08 -13.63 -3.27
C ILE A 39 -1.94 -12.90 -4.59
N SER A 40 -2.93 -12.04 -4.86
CA SER A 40 -2.79 -10.89 -5.74
C SER A 40 -1.35 -10.41 -5.59
N ARG A 41 -0.53 -10.57 -6.63
CA ARG A 41 0.81 -10.01 -6.66
C ARG A 41 0.63 -8.55 -6.24
N GLU A 42 1.03 -8.17 -5.02
CA GLU A 42 0.75 -6.82 -4.51
C GLU A 42 1.36 -5.86 -5.53
N ILE A 43 0.48 -5.14 -6.23
CA ILE A 43 0.88 -4.18 -7.24
C ILE A 43 1.09 -2.87 -6.51
N PHE A 44 2.17 -2.17 -6.84
CA PHE A 44 2.49 -0.88 -6.24
C PHE A 44 2.56 0.17 -7.32
N VAL A 45 2.01 1.35 -7.03
CA VAL A 45 2.22 2.54 -7.87
C VAL A 45 3.64 3.05 -7.66
N THR A 46 4.10 3.03 -6.41
CA THR A 46 5.47 3.38 -6.03
C THR A 46 6.09 2.22 -5.26
N ASP A 47 7.32 1.83 -5.63
CA ASP A 47 8.14 0.88 -4.88
C ASP A 47 9.56 1.43 -4.85
N LEU A 48 9.71 2.51 -4.07
CA LEU A 48 10.90 3.32 -3.96
C LEU A 48 11.70 2.92 -2.71
N GLY A 49 12.98 3.28 -2.71
CA GLY A 49 13.79 3.24 -1.49
C GLY A 49 13.35 4.26 -0.44
N PRO A 50 14.06 4.34 0.70
CA PRO A 50 13.71 5.24 1.79
C PRO A 50 13.56 6.69 1.33
N VAL A 51 12.40 7.28 1.63
CA VAL A 51 12.10 8.67 1.29
C VAL A 51 12.84 9.60 2.26
N SER A 52 13.58 10.54 1.67
CA SER A 52 14.37 11.57 2.37
C SER A 52 13.77 12.97 2.25
N GLY A 53 12.83 13.14 1.33
CA GLY A 53 12.10 14.39 1.15
C GLY A 53 10.86 14.16 0.30
N PHE A 54 9.83 14.97 0.49
CA PHE A 54 8.71 15.00 -0.44
C PHE A 54 8.03 16.36 -0.44
N SER A 55 7.39 16.74 -1.54
CA SER A 55 6.46 17.87 -1.58
C SER A 55 5.05 17.41 -1.87
N ILE A 56 4.08 18.12 -1.31
CA ILE A 56 2.66 17.94 -1.59
C ILE A 56 2.18 19.21 -2.28
N GLU A 57 1.58 19.08 -3.46
CA GLU A 57 0.91 20.17 -4.15
C GLU A 57 -0.58 19.89 -4.28
N LYS A 58 -1.39 20.81 -3.74
CA LYS A 58 -2.85 20.74 -3.75
C LYS A 58 -3.43 22.14 -3.86
N ASP A 59 -4.39 22.35 -4.77
CA ASP A 59 -5.06 23.64 -4.98
C ASP A 59 -4.08 24.83 -5.17
N GLY A 60 -2.96 24.58 -5.86
CA GLY A 60 -1.89 25.58 -6.10
C GLY A 60 -1.05 25.94 -4.87
N ARG A 61 -1.25 25.27 -3.73
CA ARG A 61 -0.37 25.38 -2.56
C ARG A 61 0.60 24.21 -2.54
N ARG A 62 1.87 24.51 -2.30
CA ARG A 62 2.92 23.50 -2.16
C ARG A 62 3.55 23.57 -0.77
N LEU A 63 3.58 22.43 -0.07
CA LEU A 63 4.39 22.21 1.13
C LEU A 63 5.51 21.23 0.82
N THR A 64 6.68 21.46 1.39
CA THR A 64 7.87 20.64 1.14
C THR A 64 8.44 20.18 2.47
N PHE A 65 8.74 18.88 2.55
CA PHE A 65 9.24 18.23 3.74
C PHE A 65 10.61 17.60 3.45
N SER A 66 11.56 17.79 4.35
CA SER A 66 12.91 17.20 4.30
C SER A 66 13.23 16.45 5.58
N LEU A 67 13.92 15.32 5.45
CA LEU A 67 14.45 14.55 6.57
C LEU A 67 15.90 14.93 6.84
N GLU A 68 16.16 15.52 8.01
CA GLU A 68 17.48 15.99 8.41
C GLU A 68 17.84 15.42 9.78
N GLY A 69 18.95 14.67 9.85
CA GLY A 69 19.38 14.05 11.10
C GLY A 69 18.36 13.11 11.75
N GLY A 70 17.39 12.59 10.99
CA GLY A 70 16.31 11.74 11.48
C GLY A 70 15.06 12.50 11.95
N THR A 71 15.00 13.82 11.77
CA THR A 71 13.84 14.67 12.08
C THR A 71 13.31 15.30 10.80
N TRP A 72 11.99 15.30 10.61
CA TRP A 72 11.32 15.93 9.48
C TRP A 72 11.10 17.42 9.75
N TYR A 73 11.34 18.23 8.72
CA TYR A 73 11.14 19.67 8.73
C TYR A 73 10.30 20.11 7.54
N CYS A 74 9.52 21.19 7.71
CA CYS A 74 8.82 21.86 6.63
C CYS A 74 9.74 22.95 6.08
N SER A 75 10.04 22.95 4.78
CA SER A 75 10.98 23.91 4.19
C SER A 75 10.45 25.35 4.23
N GLN A 76 9.12 25.51 4.24
CA GLN A 76 8.44 26.80 4.33
C GLN A 76 8.52 27.39 5.74
N ASP A 77 8.56 26.54 6.77
CA ASP A 77 8.68 26.93 8.17
C ASP A 77 9.40 25.83 8.97
N HIS A 78 10.68 26.05 9.22
CA HIS A 78 11.53 25.11 9.94
C HIS A 78 11.30 25.13 11.46
N GLU A 79 10.58 26.13 11.99
CA GLU A 79 10.20 26.21 13.40
C GLU A 79 8.84 25.55 13.68
N ALA A 80 8.09 25.20 12.63
CA ALA A 80 6.81 24.52 12.72
C ALA A 80 6.94 23.19 13.50
N SER A 81 6.05 23.01 14.47
CA SER A 81 5.98 21.77 15.26
C SER A 81 5.24 20.68 14.48
N LEU A 82 5.96 19.93 13.65
CA LEU A 82 5.38 18.83 12.88
C LEU A 82 5.12 17.58 13.76
N ASN A 83 3.99 16.91 13.53
CA ASN A 83 3.80 15.54 14.02
C ASN A 83 4.70 14.57 13.24
N GLN A 84 5.84 14.21 13.84
CA GLN A 84 6.86 13.37 13.23
C GLN A 84 6.37 11.97 12.85
N GLU A 85 5.41 11.41 13.60
CA GLU A 85 4.84 10.09 13.29
C GLU A 85 3.98 10.15 12.03
N THR A 86 3.16 11.19 11.91
CA THR A 86 2.36 11.43 10.71
C THR A 86 3.24 11.60 9.48
N VAL A 87 4.20 12.53 9.50
CA VAL A 87 5.08 12.80 8.34
C VAL A 87 5.82 11.54 7.91
N ARG A 88 6.32 10.76 8.88
CA ARG A 88 7.00 9.49 8.62
C ARG A 88 6.07 8.44 8.02
N THR A 89 4.83 8.35 8.49
CA THR A 89 3.85 7.41 7.94
C THR A 89 3.49 7.77 6.50
N LEU A 90 3.33 9.07 6.22
CA LEU A 90 3.09 9.55 4.86
C LEU A 90 4.30 9.27 3.95
N ALA A 91 5.52 9.54 4.41
CA ALA A 91 6.74 9.22 3.68
C ALA A 91 6.86 7.72 3.36
N ASN A 92 6.51 6.84 4.32
CA ASN A 92 6.48 5.40 4.10
C ASN A 92 5.41 4.98 3.08
N LEU A 93 4.22 5.59 3.13
CA LEU A 93 3.15 5.35 2.17
C LEU A 93 3.54 5.81 0.76
N LEU A 94 4.21 6.96 0.64
CA LEU A 94 4.76 7.47 -0.63
C LEU A 94 5.89 6.59 -1.17
N SER A 95 6.72 6.03 -0.27
CA SER A 95 7.75 5.06 -0.64
C SER A 95 7.13 3.82 -1.28
N ARG A 96 6.04 3.32 -0.71
CA ARG A 96 5.42 2.05 -1.09
C ARG A 96 3.90 2.14 -1.12
N LEU A 97 3.37 2.77 -2.17
CA LEU A 97 1.94 3.01 -2.35
C LEU A 97 1.28 1.80 -3.02
N PRO A 98 0.43 1.04 -2.31
CA PRO A 98 -0.28 -0.08 -2.91
C PRO A 98 -1.28 0.40 -3.97
N ALA A 99 -1.31 -0.29 -5.10
CA ALA A 99 -2.33 -0.18 -6.12
C ALA A 99 -3.42 -1.23 -5.88
N LEU A 100 -4.66 -0.86 -6.18
CA LEU A 100 -5.80 -1.79 -6.19
C LEU A 100 -5.91 -2.48 -7.54
N GLU A 101 -5.82 -1.71 -8.62
CA GLU A 101 -5.87 -2.20 -9.99
C GLU A 101 -4.84 -1.48 -10.87
N MET A 102 -4.34 -2.19 -11.88
CA MET A 102 -3.46 -1.64 -12.92
C MET A 102 -4.20 -1.63 -14.25
N ILE A 103 -4.18 -0.48 -14.93
CA ILE A 103 -4.73 -0.30 -16.27
C ILE A 103 -3.56 -0.38 -17.26
N GLU A 104 -3.42 -1.52 -17.94
CA GLU A 104 -2.28 -1.80 -18.82
C GLU A 104 -2.25 -0.94 -20.10
N ASN A 105 -3.43 -0.57 -20.61
CA ASN A 105 -3.58 0.24 -21.82
C ASN A 105 -4.47 1.45 -21.51
N PRO A 106 -3.98 2.43 -20.73
CA PRO A 106 -4.77 3.58 -20.36
C PRO A 106 -5.03 4.48 -21.57
N ASP A 107 -6.18 5.14 -21.57
CA ASP A 107 -6.46 6.28 -22.45
C ASP A 107 -5.55 7.48 -22.09
N SER A 108 -5.82 8.64 -22.68
CA SER A 108 -5.13 9.88 -22.31
C SER A 108 -5.24 10.20 -20.81
N LEU A 109 -4.17 10.75 -20.23
CA LEU A 109 -4.15 11.20 -18.83
C LEU A 109 -5.29 12.19 -18.49
N GLU A 110 -5.74 12.99 -19.46
CA GLU A 110 -6.89 13.89 -19.32
C GLU A 110 -8.17 13.14 -18.92
N THR A 111 -8.41 11.96 -19.48
CA THR A 111 -9.58 11.10 -19.17
C THR A 111 -9.67 10.79 -17.68
N TYR A 112 -8.52 10.66 -17.04
CA TYR A 112 -8.41 10.30 -15.63
C TYR A 112 -8.17 11.51 -14.71
N GLY A 113 -8.12 12.73 -15.25
CA GLY A 113 -7.75 13.93 -14.49
C GLY A 113 -6.27 13.96 -14.06
N LEU A 114 -5.41 13.16 -14.70
CA LEU A 114 -3.98 13.06 -14.38
C LEU A 114 -3.13 14.07 -15.16
N ALA A 115 -3.68 14.72 -16.19
CA ALA A 115 -3.01 15.78 -16.94
C ALA A 115 -2.94 17.11 -16.16
N ASP A 116 -3.96 17.38 -15.33
CA ASP A 116 -4.04 18.51 -14.41
C ASP A 116 -4.51 17.99 -13.04
N PRO A 117 -3.61 17.31 -12.29
CA PRO A 117 -3.99 16.60 -11.07
C PRO A 117 -4.29 17.58 -9.94
N ALA A 118 -5.41 17.37 -9.25
CA ALA A 118 -5.79 18.18 -8.08
C ALA A 118 -4.84 17.98 -6.88
N LEU A 119 -4.13 16.83 -6.85
CA LEU A 119 -3.13 16.49 -5.85
C LEU A 119 -1.94 15.83 -6.54
N SER A 120 -0.73 16.30 -6.24
CA SER A 120 0.49 15.65 -6.71
C SER A 120 1.56 15.66 -5.62
N PHE A 121 2.47 14.70 -5.72
CA PHE A 121 3.62 14.57 -4.84
C PHE A 121 4.91 14.53 -5.64
N GLU A 122 5.94 15.22 -5.16
CA GLU A 122 7.32 15.01 -5.61
C GLU A 122 8.03 14.24 -4.50
N ILE A 123 8.56 13.06 -4.77
CA ILE A 123 9.10 12.12 -3.79
C ILE A 123 10.59 11.99 -4.05
N THR A 124 11.41 12.30 -3.06
CA THR A 124 12.88 12.28 -3.16
C THR A 124 13.45 11.18 -2.27
N THR A 125 14.16 10.25 -2.89
CA THR A 125 14.99 9.23 -2.21
C THR A 125 16.47 9.58 -2.34
N ALA A 126 17.34 8.73 -1.79
CA ALA A 126 18.79 8.89 -1.98
C ALA A 126 19.23 8.79 -3.45
N ASP A 127 18.48 8.04 -4.27
CA ASP A 127 18.89 7.66 -5.63
C ASP A 127 18.16 8.46 -6.71
N SER A 128 16.95 8.95 -6.43
CA SER A 128 16.08 9.52 -7.46
C SER A 128 14.97 10.40 -6.90
N THR A 129 14.37 11.18 -7.80
CA THR A 129 13.11 11.89 -7.56
C THR A 129 12.03 11.36 -8.50
N ALA A 130 10.82 11.12 -7.97
CA ALA A 130 9.65 10.66 -8.72
C ALA A 130 8.46 11.59 -8.46
N ALA A 131 7.66 11.85 -9.48
CA ALA A 131 6.42 12.63 -9.33
C ALA A 131 5.22 11.69 -9.40
N LEU A 132 4.45 11.62 -8.31
CA LEU A 132 3.20 10.87 -8.21
C LEU A 132 2.02 11.82 -8.44
N LEU A 133 1.18 11.49 -9.41
CA LEU A 133 0.01 12.29 -9.80
C LEU A 133 -1.25 11.57 -9.34
N ILE A 134 -2.18 12.31 -8.72
CA ILE A 134 -3.48 11.80 -8.28
C ILE A 134 -4.57 12.50 -9.08
N GLY A 135 -5.38 11.71 -9.77
CA GLY A 135 -6.45 12.16 -10.66
C GLY A 135 -7.83 12.11 -10.01
N ASN A 136 -8.83 11.93 -10.85
CA ASN A 136 -10.23 11.93 -10.48
C ASN A 136 -10.58 10.77 -9.52
N ALA A 137 -11.57 11.04 -8.66
CA ALA A 137 -12.21 10.01 -7.86
C ALA A 137 -13.10 9.11 -8.74
N LEU A 138 -13.16 7.82 -8.42
CA LEU A 138 -14.15 6.91 -8.95
C LEU A 138 -15.41 7.07 -8.09
N SER A 139 -16.51 7.42 -8.74
CA SER A 139 -17.73 8.04 -8.18
C SER A 139 -18.29 7.44 -6.90
N ASP A 140 -18.06 6.15 -6.62
CA ASP A 140 -18.74 5.41 -5.56
C ASP A 140 -17.81 4.65 -4.59
N GLU A 141 -16.51 4.53 -4.88
CA GLU A 141 -15.63 3.57 -4.16
C GLU A 141 -14.52 4.21 -3.30
N ASN A 142 -14.49 5.54 -3.15
CA ASN A 142 -13.37 6.24 -2.49
C ASN A 142 -12.00 5.85 -3.10
N GLN A 143 -11.99 5.51 -4.39
CA GLN A 143 -10.78 5.20 -5.14
C GLN A 143 -10.40 6.36 -6.04
N TYR A 144 -9.12 6.44 -6.37
CA TYR A 144 -8.57 7.53 -7.18
C TYR A 144 -7.66 6.94 -8.25
N TYR A 145 -7.65 7.57 -9.42
CA TYR A 145 -6.62 7.28 -10.42
C TYR A 145 -5.27 7.84 -9.97
N ALA A 146 -4.20 7.09 -10.23
CA ALA A 146 -2.83 7.51 -9.92
C ALA A 146 -1.83 7.05 -10.97
N CYS A 147 -0.78 7.82 -11.18
CA CYS A 147 0.37 7.39 -11.99
C CYS A 147 1.67 8.07 -11.55
N ILE A 148 2.81 7.50 -11.95
CA ILE A 148 4.10 8.19 -11.93
C ILE A 148 4.24 8.99 -13.22
N SER A 149 4.56 10.28 -13.10
CA SER A 149 4.83 11.15 -14.24
C SER A 149 5.96 10.60 -15.12
N GLY A 150 5.75 10.59 -16.44
CA GLY A 150 6.67 9.97 -17.40
C GLY A 150 6.54 8.44 -17.53
N GLY A 151 5.72 7.79 -16.68
CA GLY A 151 5.32 6.40 -16.83
C GLY A 151 4.22 6.21 -17.88
N THR A 152 3.96 4.94 -18.23
CA THR A 152 2.94 4.56 -19.23
C THR A 152 1.70 3.89 -18.64
N LEU A 153 1.70 3.64 -17.33
CA LEU A 153 0.67 2.89 -16.63
C LEU A 153 -0.16 3.84 -15.75
N VAL A 154 -1.46 3.56 -15.67
CA VAL A 154 -2.39 4.20 -14.73
C VAL A 154 -2.87 3.12 -13.76
N TYR A 155 -3.05 3.52 -12.51
CA TYR A 155 -3.50 2.65 -11.44
C TYR A 155 -4.73 3.22 -10.77
N THR A 156 -5.46 2.38 -10.04
CA THR A 156 -6.38 2.84 -9.01
C THR A 156 -5.76 2.64 -7.63
N ILE A 157 -5.98 3.59 -6.73
CA ILE A 157 -5.52 3.54 -5.34
C ILE A 157 -6.70 3.77 -4.39
N GLY A 158 -6.57 3.29 -3.15
CA GLY A 158 -7.52 3.58 -2.09
C GLY A 158 -7.41 5.02 -1.56
N PRO A 159 -8.30 5.43 -0.63
CA PRO A 159 -8.38 6.81 -0.15
C PRO A 159 -7.28 7.19 0.84
N GLN A 160 -6.53 6.20 1.35
CA GLN A 160 -5.58 6.34 2.46
C GLN A 160 -4.60 7.51 2.26
N LEU A 161 -4.03 7.64 1.06
CA LEU A 161 -3.08 8.71 0.76
C LEU A 161 -3.73 10.09 0.84
N LEU A 162 -4.97 10.24 0.35
CA LEU A 162 -5.68 11.50 0.34
C LEU A 162 -6.23 11.85 1.72
N GLU A 163 -6.68 10.87 2.49
CA GLU A 163 -7.08 11.06 3.88
C GLU A 163 -5.89 11.60 4.70
N MET A 164 -4.72 10.98 4.58
CA MET A 164 -3.49 11.45 5.23
C MET A 164 -3.04 12.83 4.72
N ALA A 165 -3.06 13.06 3.41
CA ALA A 165 -2.69 14.35 2.85
C ALA A 165 -3.71 15.46 3.17
N SER A 166 -4.97 15.12 3.46
CA SER A 166 -6.02 16.09 3.78
C SER A 166 -6.11 16.41 5.26
N MET A 167 -5.82 15.46 6.15
CA MET A 167 -5.99 15.64 7.59
C MET A 167 -4.88 16.49 8.21
N ASP A 168 -3.69 16.59 7.59
CA ASP A 168 -2.53 17.19 8.25
C ASP A 168 -2.05 18.53 7.67
N LEU A 169 -2.46 18.94 6.46
CA LEU A 169 -2.04 20.23 5.89
C LEU A 169 -2.47 21.45 6.72
N SER A 170 -3.58 21.35 7.46
CA SER A 170 -4.04 22.40 8.39
C SER A 170 -3.29 22.39 9.73
N ASP A 171 -2.81 21.23 10.18
CA ASP A 171 -2.12 21.08 11.46
C ASP A 171 -0.62 21.39 11.35
N TYR A 172 -0.05 21.34 10.13
CA TYR A 172 1.35 21.72 9.87
C TYR A 172 1.61 23.24 9.93
N LEU A 173 0.57 24.06 9.99
CA LEU A 173 0.66 25.51 10.12
C LEU A 173 -0.24 25.96 11.29
N THR A 174 0.25 25.82 12.53
CA THR A 174 -0.38 26.50 13.67
C THR A 174 -0.27 28.01 13.49
N GLU A 175 -1.39 28.74 13.63
CA GLU A 175 -1.42 30.21 13.75
C GLU A 175 -0.56 30.73 14.92
#